data_AF-A0A343UQH7-F1
#
_entry.id   AF-A0A343UQH7-F1
#
_cell.length_a   1.000
_cell.length_b   1.000
_cell.length_c   1.000
_cell.angle_alpha   90.00
_cell.angle_beta   90.00
_cell.angle_gamma   90.00
#
_symmetry.space_group_name_H-M   'P 1'
#
loop_
_entity.id
_entity.type
_entity.pdbx_description
1 polymer ?
#
loop_
_entity_poly.entity_id
_entity_poly.type
_entity_poly.pdbx_seq_one_letter_code
_entity_poly.pdbx_strand_id
1 'polypeptide(L)'
;MSRRGTAEEKTAKSDPIYRNRLVNMLVNRILKHGKKSLAYPILYRAMKKIQQKIQTNSLSVLRQAIRGVTPAIAVKAKRVGGSTHQVPIEIGSTQGKALAVRWLLGRKRPGRNSKFSSELVDAAKGSGDAIRKKEETHRMAEENRAFALLSYIPEQDLYLYLYRHIEPWSHTSRSEKNQ
;
A
#
# COMPACT_ATOMS: atom_id res chain seq x y z
N MET A 1 -12.43 0.15 17.94
CA MET A 1 -13.06 0.94 16.86
C MET A 1 -14.42 0.34 16.59
N SER A 2 -15.45 1.18 16.57
CA SER A 2 -16.86 0.81 16.57
C SER A 2 -17.33 0.30 15.20
N ARG A 3 -18.25 -0.67 15.20
CA ARG A 3 -19.01 -1.08 14.01
C ARG A 3 -20.00 0.00 13.55
N ARG A 4 -20.21 1.05 14.35
CA ARG A 4 -21.10 2.19 14.08
C ARG A 4 -20.33 3.49 14.33
N GLY A 5 -20.08 4.24 13.25
CA GLY A 5 -19.46 5.56 13.28
C GLY A 5 -18.13 5.61 12.52
N THR A 6 -18.08 6.43 11.47
CA THR A 6 -16.82 6.88 10.86
C THR A 6 -16.04 7.67 11.89
N ALA A 7 -14.87 7.17 12.29
CA ALA A 7 -13.97 7.93 13.14
C ALA A 7 -13.53 9.21 12.42
N GLU A 8 -13.55 10.34 13.11
CA GLU A 8 -13.14 11.63 12.54
C GLU A 8 -11.70 11.58 12.02
N GLU A 9 -11.52 12.06 10.79
CA GLU A 9 -10.21 12.07 10.14
C GLU A 9 -9.37 13.21 10.71
N LYS A 10 -8.42 12.89 11.59
CA LYS A 10 -7.50 13.88 12.16
C LYS A 10 -6.60 14.44 11.06
N THR A 11 -6.73 15.74 10.76
CA THR A 11 -5.82 16.41 9.83
C THR A 11 -4.40 16.42 10.38
N ALA A 12 -3.46 15.81 9.66
CA ALA A 12 -2.06 15.80 10.06
C ALA A 12 -1.46 17.22 9.97
N LYS A 13 -0.77 17.64 11.04
CA LYS A 13 0.00 18.90 11.07
C LYS A 13 1.06 18.90 9.97
N SER A 14 1.48 20.09 9.55
CA SER A 14 2.60 20.23 8.62
C SER A 14 3.95 20.08 9.33
N ASP A 15 4.97 19.68 8.58
CA ASP A 15 6.36 19.66 9.03
C ASP A 15 6.86 21.07 9.43
N PRO A 16 7.64 21.24 10.51
CA PRO A 16 8.07 22.56 10.97
C PRO A 16 9.08 23.25 10.03
N ILE A 17 9.89 22.50 9.27
CA ILE A 17 10.94 23.06 8.41
C ILE A 17 10.41 23.29 7.00
N TYR A 18 9.90 22.24 6.37
CA TYR A 18 9.41 22.27 4.99
C TYR A 18 7.95 22.71 4.86
N ARG A 19 7.23 22.90 5.98
CA ARG A 19 5.81 23.27 6.03
C ARG A 19 4.93 22.33 5.20
N ASN A 20 5.32 21.05 5.10
CA ASN A 20 4.71 20.08 4.21
C ASN A 20 4.10 18.89 4.99
N ARG A 21 2.84 18.56 4.69
CA ARG A 21 2.11 17.44 5.33
C ARG A 21 2.68 16.07 4.97
N LEU A 22 3.18 15.91 3.75
CA LEU A 22 3.77 14.65 3.26
C LEU A 22 5.07 14.33 4.01
N VAL A 23 5.88 15.35 4.31
CA VAL A 23 7.09 15.20 5.13
C VAL A 23 6.72 14.77 6.54
N ASN A 24 5.73 15.40 7.18
CA ASN A 24 5.27 14.97 8.50
C ASN A 24 4.69 13.54 8.49
N MET A 25 3.98 13.16 7.41
CA MET A 25 3.50 11.78 7.25
C MET A 25 4.66 10.76 7.24
N LEU A 26 5.76 11.06 6.54
CA LEU A 26 6.96 10.23 6.54
C LEU A 26 7.61 10.17 7.93
N VAL A 27 7.74 11.31 8.61
CA VAL A 27 8.29 11.36 9.97
C VAL A 27 7.47 10.47 10.90
N ASN A 28 6.14 10.55 10.85
CA ASN A 28 5.26 9.71 11.67
C ASN A 28 5.36 8.22 11.32
N ARG A 29 5.79 7.86 10.11
CA ARG A 29 6.05 6.46 9.73
C ARG A 29 7.45 5.97 10.09
N ILE A 30 8.44 6.86 10.14
CA ILE A 30 9.78 6.58 10.66
C ILE A 30 9.77 6.48 12.19
N LEU A 31 8.87 7.23 12.83
CA LEU A 31 8.70 7.31 14.27
C LEU A 31 8.58 5.93 14.91
N LYS A 32 9.41 5.67 15.92
CA LYS A 32 9.33 4.50 16.79
C LYS A 32 9.23 4.94 18.23
N HIS A 33 8.36 4.29 19.00
CA HIS A 33 8.15 4.58 20.44
C HIS A 33 7.87 6.08 20.73
N GLY A 34 7.21 6.80 19.81
CA GLY A 34 6.86 8.22 19.99
C GLY A 34 8.04 9.22 19.89
N LYS A 35 9.28 8.77 19.63
CA LYS A 35 10.48 9.63 19.63
C LYS A 35 10.62 10.48 18.36
N LYS A 36 9.85 11.57 18.24
CA LYS A 36 9.88 12.46 17.06
C LYS A 36 11.21 13.19 16.89
N SER A 37 11.88 13.51 17.99
CA SER A 37 13.20 14.13 18.01
C SER A 37 14.26 13.31 17.27
N LEU A 38 14.11 11.99 17.17
CA LEU A 38 15.01 11.12 16.40
C LEU A 38 14.56 10.95 14.95
N ALA A 39 13.25 10.92 14.69
CA ALA A 39 12.70 10.71 13.35
C ALA A 39 13.00 11.89 12.40
N TYR A 40 12.89 13.13 12.89
CA TYR A 40 13.18 14.34 12.11
C TYR A 40 14.63 14.38 11.57
N PRO A 41 15.68 14.27 12.42
CA PRO A 41 17.06 14.25 11.95
C PRO A 41 17.35 13.14 10.93
N ILE A 42 16.76 11.95 11.09
CA ILE A 42 16.96 10.84 10.15
C ILE A 42 16.46 11.23 8.76
N LEU A 43 15.23 11.77 8.68
CA LEU A 43 14.63 12.17 7.42
C LEU A 43 15.38 13.36 6.79
N TYR A 44 15.73 14.38 7.57
CA TYR A 44 16.45 15.55 7.08
C TYR A 44 17.87 15.21 6.61
N ARG A 45 18.58 14.32 7.31
CA ARG A 45 19.87 13.80 6.85
C ARG A 45 19.74 13.06 5.52
N ALA A 46 18.67 12.28 5.34
CA ALA A 46 18.41 11.60 4.07
C ALA A 46 18.13 12.60 2.93
N MET A 47 17.31 13.63 3.18
CA MET A 47 17.04 14.69 2.19
C MET A 47 18.29 15.49 1.82
N LYS A 48 19.15 15.82 2.80
CA LYS A 48 20.43 16.48 2.55
C LYS A 48 21.34 15.63 1.65
N LYS A 49 21.41 14.31 1.89
CA LYS A 49 22.17 13.37 1.03
C LYS A 49 21.63 13.33 -0.40
N ILE A 50 20.32 13.37 -0.59
CA ILE A 50 19.70 13.43 -1.93
C ILE A 50 20.11 14.72 -2.65
N GLN A 51 20.02 15.85 -1.95
CA GLN A 51 20.38 17.16 -2.49
C GLN A 51 21.87 17.21 -2.89
N GLN A 52 22.76 16.62 -2.10
CA GLN A 52 24.19 16.52 -2.43
C GLN A 52 24.45 15.64 -3.66
N LYS A 53 23.66 14.59 -3.87
CA LYS A 53 23.87 13.64 -4.99
C LYS A 53 23.31 14.11 -6.32
N ILE A 54 22.11 14.70 -6.32
CA ILE A 54 21.38 15.04 -7.56
C ILE A 54 21.45 16.54 -7.86
N GLN A 55 21.89 17.35 -6.88
CA GLN A 55 21.92 18.83 -6.98
C GLN A 55 20.53 19.46 -7.27
N THR A 56 19.46 18.68 -7.18
CA THR A 56 18.07 19.12 -7.32
C THR A 56 17.38 19.25 -5.97
N ASN A 57 16.25 19.96 -5.95
CA ASN A 57 15.41 20.07 -4.76
C ASN A 57 14.93 18.69 -4.27
N SER A 58 15.33 18.33 -3.05
CA SER A 58 15.04 17.04 -2.41
C SER A 58 13.53 16.80 -2.18
N LEU A 59 12.74 17.86 -1.97
CA LEU A 59 11.28 17.76 -1.88
C LEU A 59 10.64 17.41 -3.23
N SER A 60 11.24 17.86 -4.34
CA SER A 60 10.75 17.50 -5.67
C SER A 60 10.93 16.01 -5.93
N VAL A 61 12.16 15.52 -5.67
CA VAL A 61 12.50 14.09 -5.75
C VAL A 61 11.57 13.24 -4.87
N LEU A 62 11.32 13.69 -3.64
CA LEU A 62 10.43 13.00 -2.72
C LEU A 62 8.98 12.89 -3.25
N ARG A 63 8.44 14.00 -3.78
CA ARG A 63 7.09 14.02 -4.36
C ARG A 63 7.00 13.12 -5.58
N GLN A 64 8.01 13.17 -6.45
CA GLN A 64 8.10 12.34 -7.64
C GLN A 64 8.16 10.84 -7.28
N ALA A 65 9.04 10.46 -6.34
CA ALA A 65 9.16 9.09 -5.87
C ALA A 65 7.83 8.57 -5.30
N ILE A 66 7.18 9.33 -4.42
CA ILE A 66 5.90 8.90 -3.84
C ILE A 66 4.82 8.79 -4.91
N ARG A 67 4.74 9.73 -5.85
CA ARG A 67 3.78 9.65 -6.97
C ARG A 67 4.03 8.40 -7.81
N GLY A 68 5.28 8.08 -8.13
CA GLY A 68 5.67 6.90 -8.89
C GLY A 68 5.26 5.60 -8.19
N VAL A 69 5.51 5.52 -6.87
CA VAL A 69 5.24 4.32 -6.05
C VAL A 69 3.77 4.17 -5.67
N THR A 70 2.97 5.26 -5.71
CA THR A 70 1.55 5.21 -5.31
C THR A 70 0.75 4.28 -6.23
N PRO A 71 0.19 3.18 -5.68
CA PRO A 71 -0.71 2.32 -6.43
C PRO A 71 -2.12 2.93 -6.47
N ALA A 72 -2.81 2.75 -7.60
CA ALA A 72 -4.23 3.10 -7.73
C ALA A 72 -5.13 1.92 -7.33
N ILE A 73 -4.62 0.70 -7.46
CA ILE A 73 -5.35 -0.55 -7.19
C ILE A 73 -4.52 -1.39 -6.23
N ALA A 74 -5.18 -2.03 -5.26
CA ALA A 74 -4.60 -3.07 -4.42
C ALA A 74 -5.45 -4.32 -4.49
N VAL A 75 -4.92 -5.38 -3.92
CA VAL A 75 -5.62 -6.64 -3.77
C VAL A 75 -5.94 -6.86 -2.30
N LYS A 76 -7.18 -7.23 -2.01
CA LYS A 76 -7.65 -7.57 -0.66
C LYS A 76 -8.10 -9.03 -0.65
N ALA A 77 -7.59 -9.81 0.30
CA ALA A 77 -8.06 -11.16 0.52
C ALA A 77 -9.52 -11.13 1.03
N LYS A 78 -10.42 -11.82 0.34
CA LYS A 78 -11.82 -12.01 0.72
C LYS A 78 -12.09 -13.50 0.83
N ARG A 79 -12.58 -13.95 1.99
CA ARG A 79 -12.91 -15.36 2.24
C ARG A 79 -14.39 -15.59 1.92
N VAL A 80 -14.69 -16.56 1.07
CA VAL A 80 -16.06 -16.92 0.70
C VAL A 80 -16.13 -18.43 0.53
N GLY A 81 -17.17 -19.09 1.05
CA GLY A 81 -17.39 -20.53 0.79
C GLY A 81 -16.26 -21.48 1.20
N GLY A 82 -15.34 -21.06 2.08
CA GLY A 82 -14.19 -21.87 2.53
C GLY A 82 -12.86 -21.59 1.79
N SER A 83 -12.89 -20.93 0.63
CA SER A 83 -11.73 -20.48 -0.12
C SER A 83 -11.42 -18.99 0.15
N THR A 84 -10.19 -18.56 -0.14
CA THR A 84 -9.77 -17.16 -0.02
C THR A 84 -9.42 -16.63 -1.40
N HIS A 85 -10.18 -15.66 -1.89
CA HIS A 85 -9.97 -15.03 -3.19
C HIS A 85 -9.24 -13.70 -3.04
N GLN A 86 -8.39 -13.39 -4.01
CA GLN A 86 -7.72 -12.11 -4.13
C GLN A 86 -8.63 -11.16 -4.90
N VAL A 87 -9.19 -10.17 -4.21
CA VAL A 87 -10.17 -9.24 -4.80
C VAL A 87 -9.50 -7.90 -5.08
N PRO A 88 -9.41 -7.46 -6.35
CA PRO A 88 -8.93 -6.13 -6.70
C PRO A 88 -9.85 -5.05 -6.14
N ILE A 89 -9.26 -4.01 -5.56
CA ILE A 89 -9.97 -2.84 -5.02
C ILE A 89 -9.26 -1.56 -5.43
N GLU A 90 -10.05 -0.56 -5.83
CA GLU A 90 -9.55 0.80 -6.02
C GLU A 90 -9.18 1.43 -4.68
N ILE A 91 -8.04 2.10 -4.63
CA ILE A 91 -7.52 2.72 -3.41
C ILE A 91 -7.64 4.23 -3.51
N GLY A 92 -8.21 4.85 -2.49
CA GLY A 92 -8.23 6.31 -2.36
C GLY A 92 -6.82 6.92 -2.24
N SER A 93 -6.64 8.15 -2.71
CA SER A 93 -5.32 8.80 -2.80
C SER A 93 -4.54 8.85 -1.47
N THR A 94 -5.23 9.03 -0.34
CA THR A 94 -4.62 9.04 1.00
C THR A 94 -4.07 7.66 1.39
N GLN A 95 -4.85 6.60 1.13
CA GLN A 95 -4.46 5.22 1.41
C GLN A 95 -3.33 4.77 0.49
N GLY A 96 -3.39 5.11 -0.80
CA GLY A 96 -2.33 4.84 -1.78
C GLY A 96 -1.01 5.49 -1.37
N LYS A 97 -1.02 6.77 -0.98
CA LYS A 97 0.18 7.47 -0.45
C LYS A 97 0.72 6.78 0.80
N ALA A 98 -0.15 6.36 1.72
CA ALA A 98 0.27 5.67 2.94
C ALA A 98 0.93 4.30 2.64
N LEU A 99 0.43 3.58 1.63
CA LEU A 99 1.00 2.33 1.16
C LEU A 99 2.35 2.55 0.47
N ALA A 100 2.46 3.58 -0.38
CA ALA A 100 3.71 3.96 -1.03
C ALA A 100 4.81 4.31 -0.02
N VAL A 101 4.47 5.13 0.98
CA VAL A 101 5.40 5.47 2.08
C VAL A 101 5.82 4.22 2.85
N ARG A 102 4.91 3.28 3.08
CA ARG A 102 5.24 2.00 3.73
C ARG A 102 6.21 1.17 2.91
N TRP A 103 6.04 1.10 1.59
CA TRP A 103 6.95 0.36 0.70
C TRP A 103 8.33 1.02 0.63
N LEU A 104 8.39 2.35 0.51
CA LEU A 104 9.64 3.12 0.52
C LEU A 104 10.43 2.99 1.84
N LEU A 105 9.72 2.94 2.97
CA LEU A 105 10.32 2.74 4.29
C LEU A 105 10.52 1.27 4.66
N GLY A 106 10.13 0.34 3.78
CA GLY A 106 10.18 -1.10 4.03
C GLY A 106 11.56 -1.55 4.48
N ARG A 107 11.62 -2.26 5.61
CA ARG A 107 12.89 -2.75 6.16
C ARG A 107 13.47 -3.82 5.23
N LYS A 108 14.54 -3.50 4.49
CA LYS A 108 15.47 -4.53 4.03
C LYS A 108 16.32 -4.99 5.21
N ARG A 109 16.65 -6.29 5.24
CA ARG A 109 17.42 -7.04 6.26
C ARG A 109 18.53 -6.24 6.99
N PRO A 110 18.82 -6.55 8.27
CA PRO A 110 19.89 -5.90 9.04
C PRO A 110 21.22 -5.97 8.29
N GLY A 111 21.97 -4.86 8.23
CA GLY A 111 23.30 -4.79 7.60
C GLY A 111 23.54 -3.64 6.61
N ARG A 112 22.53 -2.84 6.24
CA ARG A 112 22.73 -1.63 5.40
C ARG A 112 21.91 -0.45 5.91
N ASN A 113 22.55 0.41 6.71
CA ASN A 113 21.95 1.59 7.36
C ASN A 113 21.84 2.84 6.45
N SER A 114 22.08 2.71 5.14
CA SER A 114 22.21 3.84 4.19
C SER A 114 21.26 3.76 3.00
N LYS A 115 20.07 3.14 3.15
CA LYS A 115 19.19 2.76 2.03
C LYS A 115 18.08 3.76 1.66
N PHE A 116 17.59 4.59 2.59
CA PHE A 116 16.37 5.38 2.30
C PHE A 116 16.58 6.48 1.24
N SER A 117 17.70 7.20 1.31
CA SER A 117 18.02 8.24 0.32
C SER A 117 18.25 7.66 -1.08
N SER A 118 18.90 6.49 -1.20
CA SER A 118 19.09 5.85 -2.50
C SER A 118 17.78 5.30 -3.04
N GLU A 119 16.98 4.63 -2.21
CA GLU A 119 15.69 4.08 -2.63
C GLU A 119 14.73 5.18 -3.10
N LEU A 120 14.74 6.37 -2.49
CA LEU A 120 13.98 7.52 -2.98
C LEU A 120 14.44 8.01 -4.36
N VAL A 121 15.75 8.00 -4.60
CA VAL A 121 16.32 8.40 -5.90
C VAL A 121 15.97 7.38 -6.98
N ASP A 122 16.10 6.10 -6.67
CA ASP A 122 15.76 5.00 -7.58
C ASP A 122 14.26 5.05 -7.90
N ALA A 123 13.41 5.21 -6.87
CA ALA A 123 11.96 5.33 -7.05
C ALA A 123 11.56 6.56 -7.87
N ALA A 124 12.26 7.69 -7.72
CA ALA A 124 12.03 8.88 -8.55
C ALA A 124 12.36 8.63 -10.03
N LYS A 125 13.34 7.75 -10.32
CA LYS A 125 13.70 7.31 -11.67
C LYS A 125 12.83 6.17 -12.20
N GLY A 126 11.85 5.69 -11.43
CA GLY A 126 10.99 4.58 -11.82
C GLY A 126 11.61 3.20 -11.61
N SER A 127 12.62 3.07 -10.73
CA SER A 127 13.23 1.79 -10.38
C SER A 127 13.25 1.57 -8.86
N GLY A 128 13.73 0.40 -8.42
CA GLY A 128 13.82 0.05 -7.01
C GLY A 128 12.71 -0.88 -6.54
N ASP A 129 12.82 -1.33 -5.29
CA ASP A 129 11.93 -2.38 -4.77
C ASP A 129 10.53 -1.86 -4.46
N ALA A 130 10.40 -0.57 -4.14
CA ALA A 130 9.10 0.04 -3.95
C ALA A 130 8.28 0.09 -5.25
N ILE A 131 8.93 0.36 -6.38
CA ILE A 131 8.30 0.35 -7.71
C ILE A 131 7.94 -1.08 -8.10
N ARG A 132 8.87 -2.02 -7.95
CA ARG A 132 8.61 -3.45 -8.22
C ARG A 132 7.40 -3.98 -7.45
N LYS A 133 7.26 -3.62 -6.17
CA LYS A 133 6.07 -3.99 -5.37
C LYS A 133 4.76 -3.41 -5.92
N LYS A 134 4.79 -2.17 -6.41
CA LYS A 134 3.62 -1.56 -7.06
C LYS A 134 3.24 -2.35 -8.31
N GLU A 135 4.22 -2.68 -9.15
CA GLU A 135 4.01 -3.47 -10.37
C GLU A 135 3.50 -4.87 -10.07
N GLU A 136 4.10 -5.57 -9.11
CA GLU A 136 3.62 -6.89 -8.62
C GLU A 136 2.16 -6.80 -8.14
N THR A 137 1.81 -5.73 -7.41
CA THR A 137 0.43 -5.51 -6.94
C THR A 137 -0.55 -5.26 -8.08
N HIS A 138 -0.14 -4.46 -9.08
CA HIS A 138 -0.97 -4.19 -10.26
C HIS A 138 -1.18 -5.45 -11.10
N ARG A 139 -0.11 -6.20 -11.37
CA ARG A 139 -0.18 -7.47 -12.09
C ARG A 139 -1.11 -8.46 -11.38
N MET A 140 -0.98 -8.60 -10.06
CA MET A 140 -1.85 -9.46 -9.28
C MET A 140 -3.32 -9.01 -9.33
N ALA A 141 -3.57 -7.70 -9.38
CA ALA A 141 -4.91 -7.16 -9.54
C ALA A 141 -5.48 -7.43 -10.94
N GLU A 142 -4.66 -7.35 -11.98
CA GLU A 142 -5.04 -7.67 -13.36
C GLU A 142 -5.36 -9.16 -13.53
N GLU A 143 -4.53 -10.04 -12.98
CA GLU A 143 -4.74 -11.50 -12.97
C GLU A 143 -6.07 -11.89 -12.30
N ASN A 144 -6.54 -11.10 -11.34
CA ASN A 144 -7.77 -11.36 -10.57
C ASN A 144 -8.93 -10.42 -10.93
N ARG A 145 -8.89 -9.76 -12.09
CA ARG A 145 -9.90 -8.76 -12.50
C ARG A 145 -11.33 -9.32 -12.51
N ALA A 146 -11.51 -10.62 -12.77
CA ALA A 146 -12.81 -11.29 -12.73
C ALA A 146 -13.50 -11.20 -11.35
N PHE A 147 -12.71 -11.10 -10.27
CA PHE A 147 -13.23 -11.01 -8.90
C PHE A 147 -13.48 -9.57 -8.43
N ALA A 148 -13.24 -8.55 -9.26
CA ALA A 148 -13.42 -7.14 -8.89
C ALA A 148 -14.85 -6.84 -8.41
N LEU A 149 -15.85 -7.51 -8.99
CA LEU A 149 -17.26 -7.38 -8.60
C LEU A 149 -17.51 -7.79 -7.15
N LEU A 150 -16.74 -8.75 -6.61
CA LEU A 150 -16.84 -9.17 -5.21
C LEU A 150 -16.51 -8.03 -4.24
N SER A 151 -15.83 -6.96 -4.65
CA SER A 151 -15.52 -5.82 -3.77
C SER A 151 -16.77 -5.01 -3.38
N TYR A 152 -17.76 -4.94 -4.26
CA TYR A 152 -18.98 -4.15 -4.08
C TYR A 152 -20.12 -4.93 -3.41
N ILE A 153 -19.98 -6.26 -3.33
CA ILE A 153 -21.04 -7.14 -2.82
C ILE A 153 -20.93 -7.26 -1.30
N PRO A 154 -22.02 -6.99 -0.56
CA PRO A 154 -22.10 -7.20 0.89
C PRO A 154 -21.75 -8.64 1.25
N GLU A 155 -21.18 -8.86 2.42
CA GLU A 155 -20.72 -10.19 2.83
C GLU A 155 -21.84 -11.23 2.86
N GLN A 156 -23.07 -10.79 3.12
CA GLN A 156 -24.29 -11.59 3.17
C GLN A 156 -24.71 -12.13 1.78
N ASP A 157 -24.41 -11.38 0.71
CA ASP A 157 -24.88 -11.68 -0.66
C ASP A 157 -23.82 -12.39 -1.52
N LEU A 158 -22.59 -12.52 -1.01
CA LEU A 158 -21.46 -13.12 -1.74
C LEU A 158 -21.70 -14.58 -2.11
N TYR A 159 -22.37 -15.34 -1.23
CA TYR A 159 -22.63 -16.74 -1.46
C TYR A 159 -23.52 -16.93 -2.70
N LEU A 160 -24.62 -16.17 -2.77
CA LEU A 160 -25.55 -16.19 -3.90
C LEU A 160 -24.87 -15.75 -5.20
N TYR A 161 -24.00 -14.74 -5.14
CA TYR A 161 -23.28 -14.27 -6.32
C TYR A 161 -22.33 -15.33 -6.89
N LEU A 162 -21.51 -15.98 -6.05
CA LEU A 162 -20.59 -17.03 -6.48
C LEU A 162 -21.34 -18.26 -7.01
N TYR A 163 -22.40 -18.69 -6.32
CA TYR A 163 -23.21 -19.84 -6.73
C TYR A 163 -23.82 -19.66 -8.12
N ARG A 164 -24.17 -18.41 -8.47
CA ARG A 164 -24.84 -18.10 -9.74
C ARG A 164 -23.88 -17.77 -10.89
N HIS A 165 -22.65 -17.34 -10.62
CA HIS A 165 -21.78 -16.78 -11.66
C HIS A 165 -20.35 -17.35 -11.71
N ILE A 166 -19.86 -18.00 -10.65
CA ILE A 166 -18.44 -18.41 -10.55
C ILE A 166 -18.29 -19.91 -10.30
N GLU A 167 -19.10 -20.53 -9.44
CA GLU A 167 -19.07 -21.97 -9.19
C GLU A 167 -20.45 -22.61 -9.33
N PRO A 168 -20.95 -22.89 -10.56
CA PRO A 168 -22.26 -23.51 -10.73
C PRO A 168 -22.28 -25.03 -10.47
N TRP A 169 -21.13 -25.68 -10.15
CA TRP A 169 -21.04 -27.16 -10.11
C TRP A 169 -20.10 -27.67 -9.01
N SER A 170 -20.62 -27.95 -7.82
CA SER A 170 -19.96 -28.82 -6.82
C SER A 170 -20.94 -29.69 -6.01
N HIS A 171 -22.13 -29.96 -6.57
CA HIS A 171 -23.13 -30.87 -6.01
C HIS A 171 -23.48 -32.02 -6.99
N THR A 172 -22.48 -32.72 -7.52
CA THR A 172 -22.71 -33.95 -8.31
C THR A 172 -21.68 -35.04 -8.01
N SER A 173 -21.24 -35.18 -6.76
CA SER A 173 -20.30 -36.25 -6.39
C SER A 173 -20.49 -36.75 -4.96
N ARG A 174 -21.72 -37.11 -4.57
CA ARG A 174 -21.93 -37.85 -3.32
C ARG A 174 -23.11 -38.84 -3.30
N SER A 175 -23.52 -39.39 -4.45
CA SER A 175 -24.59 -40.41 -4.49
C SER A 175 -24.31 -41.65 -5.36
N GLU A 176 -23.08 -41.90 -5.82
CA GLU A 176 -22.75 -43.09 -6.64
C GLU A 176 -21.64 -43.98 -6.05
N LYS A 177 -21.53 -44.04 -4.72
CA LYS A 177 -20.76 -45.08 -4.04
C LYS A 177 -21.61 -45.66 -2.92
N ASN A 178 -22.61 -46.44 -3.31
CA ASN A 178 -23.24 -47.49 -2.51
C ASN A 178 -24.32 -48.16 -3.37
N GLN A 179 -23.89 -49.02 -4.29
CA GLN A 179 -24.65 -50.15 -4.80
C GLN A 179 -23.68 -51.24 -5.25
#